data_AF-A0A150WNH9-F1
#
_entry.id   AF-A0A150WNH9-F1
#
_cell.length_a   1.000
_cell.length_b   1.000
_cell.length_c   1.000
_cell.angle_alpha   90.00
_cell.angle_beta   90.00
_cell.angle_gamma   90.00
#
_symmetry.space_group_name_H-M   'P 1'
#
loop_
_entity.id
_entity.type
_entity.pdbx_description
1 polymer ?
#
loop_
_entity_poly.entity_id
_entity_poly.type
_entity_poly.pdbx_seq_one_letter_code
_entity_poly.pdbx_strand_id
1 'polypeptide(L)'
;MIGTTPARKLVVLSCLLTLMACAPGANLPSIDESGSETATEVREPAGNEDSSFGSESPSLLETSKKLLLNQAMTLRYEKSGVLESKVELPEGTQIEIPQNFEVKYLDYRTSSGAIERSSTGFVYPIKVLSVQSKYQSSFPASKIASINATAGGLYISASIVGNIEGTTGNFAVIAAAAPGAGFATYYQTTGKPKVGFTTSAKKRFGDKLNKGTDPASLSSAQRQKYQSIYNELVKAVNRKVATPKSYLMMDKAKATQASINFEKTGTILTGGAWTIATEATAVRHGFPNVPCAEFQSELLRQAYQRAGYRVTDDFSKAKGNQLIWSNTAAVVNFSMALYKAGWTAWDPQSYRPIVGSFLMHGSGLSPGHTYISAGDDGMVIVDNGAPQGRDLRKSTAKSISIQFQTGVFFLPPGVIPPKW
;
A
#
# COMPACT_ATOMS: atom_id res chain seq x y z
N MET A 1 49.23 -25.98 55.30
CA MET A 1 49.16 -24.52 55.49
C MET A 1 49.70 -23.85 54.25
N ILE A 2 49.07 -22.74 53.82
CA ILE A 2 49.37 -21.91 52.63
C ILE A 2 48.92 -22.61 51.33
N GLY A 3 47.88 -22.20 50.59
CA GLY A 3 47.14 -20.94 50.54
C GLY A 3 47.45 -20.21 49.24
N THR A 4 46.86 -20.64 48.11
CA THR A 4 46.88 -19.87 46.85
C THR A 4 45.56 -20.03 46.10
N THR A 5 44.73 -18.99 46.22
CA THR A 5 43.53 -18.74 45.41
C THR A 5 43.96 -18.05 44.12
N PRO A 6 43.37 -18.38 42.95
CA PRO A 6 43.27 -17.43 41.86
C PRO A 6 41.84 -16.89 41.77
N ALA A 7 41.79 -15.56 41.76
CA ALA A 7 40.59 -14.74 41.69
C ALA A 7 39.74 -15.06 40.45
N ARG A 8 38.47 -15.42 40.67
CA ARG A 8 37.42 -15.31 39.66
C ARG A 8 37.12 -13.82 39.43
N LYS A 9 37.75 -13.22 38.41
CA LYS A 9 37.28 -11.96 37.84
C LYS A 9 35.96 -12.21 37.12
N LEU A 10 34.87 -11.82 37.77
CA LEU A 10 33.58 -11.59 37.16
C LEU A 10 33.72 -10.37 36.24
N VAL A 11 34.06 -10.60 34.97
CA VAL A 11 33.92 -9.56 33.94
C VAL A 11 32.53 -9.72 33.36
N VAL A 12 31.62 -8.88 33.85
CA VAL A 12 30.35 -8.58 33.19
C VAL A 12 30.70 -7.87 31.87
N LEU A 13 30.89 -8.64 30.80
CA LEU A 13 30.97 -8.09 29.46
C LEU A 13 29.54 -7.92 28.94
N SER A 14 28.93 -6.81 29.37
CA SER A 14 27.83 -6.18 28.66
C SER A 14 28.32 -5.76 27.28
N CYS A 15 28.30 -6.67 26.31
CA CYS A 15 28.36 -6.27 24.90
C CYS A 15 27.04 -5.59 24.57
N LEU A 16 27.03 -4.28 24.81
CA LEU A 16 26.20 -3.29 24.14
C LEU A 16 26.04 -3.68 22.67
N LEU A 17 24.83 -4.08 22.30
CA LEU A 17 24.32 -3.98 20.94
C LEU A 17 24.11 -2.49 20.62
N THR A 18 25.20 -1.74 20.47
CA THR A 18 25.21 -0.49 19.72
C THR A 18 25.64 -0.82 18.29
N LEU A 19 24.69 -1.33 17.50
CA LEU A 19 24.83 -1.28 16.05
C LEU A 19 24.79 0.19 15.65
N MET A 20 25.99 0.70 15.38
CA MET A 20 26.30 2.02 14.88
C MET A 20 25.41 2.37 13.68
N ALA A 21 24.45 3.26 13.92
CA ALA A 21 23.96 4.17 12.91
C ALA A 21 25.06 5.21 12.66
N CYS A 22 25.98 4.93 11.74
CA CYS A 22 26.87 5.92 11.12
C CYS A 22 27.48 5.32 9.85
N ALA A 23 26.73 5.43 8.74
CA ALA A 23 27.32 5.52 7.40
C ALA A 23 26.92 6.88 6.83
N PRO A 24 27.84 7.63 6.20
CA PRO A 24 27.62 9.01 5.80
C PRO A 24 26.50 9.10 4.77
N GLY A 25 25.52 9.95 5.06
CA GLY A 25 24.38 10.22 4.20
C GLY A 25 24.82 10.84 2.88
N ALA A 26 24.70 10.08 1.80
CA ALA A 26 24.43 10.67 0.52
C ALA A 26 23.03 11.30 0.60
N ASN A 27 22.95 12.63 0.51
CA ASN A 27 21.71 13.36 0.31
C ASN A 27 21.10 12.94 -1.05
N LEU A 28 20.40 11.81 -1.04
CA LEU A 28 19.43 11.48 -2.07
C LEU A 28 18.15 12.26 -1.73
N PRO A 29 17.51 12.94 -2.70
CA PRO A 29 16.19 13.50 -2.46
C PRO A 29 15.27 12.34 -2.03
N SER A 30 14.75 12.43 -0.81
CA SER A 30 13.73 11.51 -0.31
C SER A 30 12.58 11.52 -1.30
N ILE A 31 12.29 10.36 -1.91
CA ILE A 31 11.00 10.17 -2.56
C ILE A 31 9.99 10.24 -1.42
N ASP A 32 9.15 11.28 -1.44
CA ASP A 32 8.10 11.50 -0.47
C ASP A 32 7.00 10.44 -0.66
N GLU A 33 7.18 9.30 0.02
CA GLU A 33 6.24 8.18 0.12
C GLU A 33 5.40 8.28 1.42
N SER A 34 5.09 9.50 1.89
CA SER A 34 4.79 9.76 3.31
C SER A 34 3.46 9.25 3.88
N GLY A 35 2.59 8.57 3.12
CA GLY A 35 1.31 8.03 3.63
C GLY A 35 0.45 9.02 4.44
N SER A 36 0.75 10.31 4.36
CA SER A 36 0.02 11.44 4.91
C SER A 36 -0.91 11.90 3.80
N GLU A 37 -2.15 12.29 4.14
CA GLU A 37 -3.10 12.75 3.13
C GLU A 37 -2.48 13.89 2.33
N THR A 38 -2.08 13.63 1.09
CA THR A 38 -1.39 14.64 0.28
C THR A 38 -2.34 15.76 -0.17
N ALA A 39 -3.66 15.52 -0.11
CA ALA A 39 -4.70 16.50 -0.35
C ALA A 39 -6.02 16.18 0.39
N THR A 40 -6.92 17.15 0.53
CA THR A 40 -8.28 17.02 1.09
C THR A 40 -9.32 17.65 0.16
N GLU A 41 -10.54 17.11 0.08
CA GLU A 41 -11.60 17.69 -0.75
C GLU A 41 -12.12 19.01 -0.16
N VAL A 42 -12.18 20.07 -0.97
CA VAL A 42 -12.74 21.36 -0.57
C VAL A 42 -14.24 21.28 -0.80
N ARG A 43 -15.01 21.01 0.25
CA ARG A 43 -16.46 21.18 0.22
C ARG A 43 -16.80 22.65 0.31
N GLU A 44 -17.56 23.17 -0.65
CA GLU A 44 -18.19 24.47 -0.44
C GLU A 44 -19.13 24.36 0.76
N PRO A 45 -19.19 25.36 1.66
CA PRO A 45 -20.11 25.31 2.77
C PRO A 45 -21.52 25.17 2.20
N ALA A 46 -22.25 24.14 2.67
CA ALA A 46 -23.67 24.04 2.40
C ALA A 46 -24.28 25.39 2.81
N GLY A 47 -24.89 26.08 1.83
CA GLY A 47 -25.66 27.27 2.13
C GLY A 47 -26.63 26.96 3.26
N ASN A 48 -26.77 27.89 4.20
CA ASN A 48 -27.84 27.84 5.19
C ASN A 48 -29.17 27.69 4.44
N GLU A 49 -29.68 26.47 4.35
CA GLU A 49 -31.07 26.23 4.01
C GLU A 49 -31.76 25.71 5.26
N ASP A 50 -32.63 26.57 5.77
CA ASP A 50 -33.59 26.27 6.82
C ASP A 50 -34.34 24.97 6.51
N SER A 51 -34.66 24.28 7.59
CA SER A 51 -35.49 23.09 7.66
C SER A 51 -36.66 23.07 6.67
N SER A 52 -36.62 22.16 5.68
CA SER A 52 -37.81 21.45 5.25
C SER A 52 -37.47 20.08 4.66
N PHE A 53 -38.21 19.08 5.11
CA PHE A 53 -38.17 17.71 4.59
C PHE A 53 -38.63 17.67 3.13
N GLY A 54 -37.86 17.05 2.24
CA GLY A 54 -38.39 16.39 1.05
C GLY A 54 -37.70 16.71 -0.28
N SER A 55 -37.48 15.64 -1.04
CA SER A 55 -37.04 15.57 -2.44
C SER A 55 -35.54 15.74 -2.69
N GLU A 56 -34.84 14.60 -2.80
CA GLU A 56 -33.57 14.49 -3.51
C GLU A 56 -33.75 14.99 -4.97
N SER A 57 -33.51 16.28 -5.18
CA SER A 57 -33.21 16.79 -6.51
C SER A 57 -31.85 16.22 -6.93
N PRO A 58 -31.70 15.69 -8.15
CA PRO A 58 -30.43 15.16 -8.62
C PRO A 58 -29.43 16.31 -8.63
N SER A 59 -28.41 16.22 -7.76
CA SER A 59 -27.34 17.21 -7.76
C SER A 59 -26.74 17.27 -9.16
N LEU A 60 -26.63 18.50 -9.68
CA LEU A 60 -25.90 18.81 -10.90
C LEU A 60 -24.58 18.03 -10.87
N LEU A 61 -24.38 17.18 -11.89
CA LEU A 61 -23.17 16.39 -12.10
C LEU A 61 -21.93 17.29 -11.88
N GLU A 62 -21.27 17.17 -10.73
CA GLU A 62 -20.05 17.91 -10.42
C GLU A 62 -18.99 17.55 -11.47
N THR A 63 -18.74 18.42 -12.45
CA THR A 63 -17.83 18.12 -13.57
C THR A 63 -16.35 18.08 -13.17
N SER A 64 -16.02 18.54 -11.95
CA SER A 64 -14.67 18.60 -11.40
C SER A 64 -14.68 18.53 -9.87
N LYS A 65 -13.55 18.10 -9.30
CA LYS A 65 -13.30 18.07 -7.86
C LYS A 65 -12.25 19.11 -7.48
N LYS A 66 -12.51 19.85 -6.41
CA LYS A 66 -11.57 20.81 -5.82
C LYS A 66 -10.84 20.15 -4.64
N LEU A 67 -9.51 20.16 -4.66
CA LEU A 67 -8.68 19.60 -3.60
C LEU A 67 -7.76 20.68 -3.00
N LEU A 68 -7.57 20.65 -1.68
CA LEU A 68 -6.58 21.40 -0.94
C LEU A 68 -5.36 20.50 -0.69
N LEU A 69 -4.18 20.90 -1.13
CA LEU A 69 -2.95 20.14 -0.87
C LEU A 69 -2.55 20.28 0.60
N ASN A 70 -2.36 19.18 1.33
CA ASN A 70 -1.93 19.24 2.74
C ASN A 70 -0.40 19.16 2.90
N GLN A 71 0.32 19.13 1.78
CA GLN A 71 1.78 19.21 1.74
C GLN A 71 2.21 19.88 0.43
N ALA A 72 3.49 20.26 0.34
CA ALA A 72 4.04 20.75 -0.92
C ALA A 72 4.03 19.65 -1.99
N MET A 73 3.69 19.99 -3.23
CA MET A 73 3.68 19.03 -4.34
C MET A 73 4.24 19.64 -5.62
N THR A 74 5.05 18.87 -6.32
CA THR A 74 5.58 19.27 -7.63
C THR A 74 4.55 19.07 -8.73
N LEU A 75 4.21 20.14 -9.43
CA LEU A 75 3.54 20.07 -10.72
C LEU A 75 4.54 19.78 -11.83
N ARG A 76 4.10 18.97 -12.77
CA ARG A 76 4.89 18.52 -13.91
C ARG A 76 4.17 18.78 -15.22
N TYR A 77 4.93 18.77 -16.30
CA TYR A 77 4.43 18.86 -17.67
C TYR A 77 5.19 17.89 -18.56
N GLU A 78 4.55 17.42 -19.62
CA GLU A 78 5.16 16.47 -20.53
C GLU A 78 6.05 17.18 -21.56
N LYS A 79 7.29 16.71 -21.69
CA LYS A 79 8.24 17.14 -22.71
C LYS A 79 8.90 15.90 -23.31
N SER A 80 8.59 15.61 -24.57
CA SER A 80 9.14 14.45 -25.31
C SER A 80 8.94 13.11 -24.59
N GLY A 81 7.75 12.88 -24.03
CA GLY A 81 7.42 11.63 -23.32
C GLY A 81 7.96 11.51 -21.89
N VAL A 82 8.63 12.55 -21.37
CA VAL A 82 9.13 12.61 -19.98
C VAL A 82 8.46 13.78 -19.25
N LEU A 83 8.03 13.56 -18.01
CA LEU A 83 7.46 14.57 -17.14
C LEU A 83 8.56 15.40 -16.46
N GLU A 84 8.68 16.64 -16.88
CA GLU A 84 9.63 17.62 -16.34
C GLU A 84 8.98 18.43 -15.21
N SER A 85 9.78 18.87 -14.24
CA SER A 85 9.29 19.74 -13.16
C SER A 85 8.88 21.10 -13.73
N LYS A 86 7.67 21.55 -13.41
CA LYS A 86 7.17 22.89 -13.76
C LYS A 86 7.36 23.85 -12.60
N VAL A 87 6.85 23.47 -11.43
CA VAL A 87 6.86 24.28 -10.21
C VAL A 87 6.51 23.40 -9.01
N GLU A 88 7.03 23.75 -7.84
CA GLU A 88 6.58 23.18 -6.56
C GLU A 88 5.51 24.07 -5.95
N LEU A 89 4.31 23.52 -5.74
CA LEU A 89 3.21 24.21 -5.07
C LEU A 89 3.37 24.07 -3.56
N PRO A 90 3.13 25.14 -2.79
CA PRO A 90 3.16 25.05 -1.33
C PRO A 90 1.93 24.31 -0.79
N GLU A 91 2.05 23.81 0.45
CA GLU A 91 0.92 23.35 1.25
C GLU A 91 -0.20 24.41 1.32
N GLY A 92 -1.45 23.96 1.31
CA GLY A 92 -2.65 24.78 1.33
C GLY A 92 -3.04 25.36 -0.03
N THR A 93 -2.37 24.92 -1.12
CA THR A 93 -2.77 25.25 -2.49
C THR A 93 -4.06 24.52 -2.85
N GLN A 94 -5.01 25.21 -3.47
CA GLN A 94 -6.19 24.57 -4.04
C GLN A 94 -5.98 24.25 -5.52
N ILE A 95 -6.27 23.02 -5.89
CA ILE A 95 -6.27 22.52 -7.26
C ILE A 95 -7.65 22.02 -7.65
N GLU A 96 -7.90 21.96 -8.95
CA GLU A 96 -9.08 21.38 -9.57
C GLU A 96 -8.67 20.20 -10.44
N ILE A 97 -9.44 19.12 -10.35
CA ILE A 97 -9.24 17.89 -11.11
C ILE A 97 -10.57 17.55 -11.78
N PRO A 98 -10.62 17.47 -13.12
CA PRO A 98 -11.87 17.17 -13.81
C PRO A 98 -12.28 15.71 -13.57
N GLN A 99 -13.57 15.40 -13.69
CA GLN A 99 -14.07 14.03 -13.49
C GLN A 99 -13.42 13.00 -14.44
N ASN A 100 -13.09 13.41 -15.66
CA ASN A 100 -12.47 12.56 -16.67
C ASN A 100 -10.93 12.56 -16.61
N PHE A 101 -10.35 12.79 -15.42
CA PHE A 101 -8.92 12.68 -15.26
C PHE A 101 -8.41 11.27 -15.61
N GLU A 102 -7.17 11.20 -16.07
CA GLU A 102 -6.43 10.00 -16.33
C GLU A 102 -5.28 9.87 -15.32
N VAL A 103 -4.95 8.64 -14.96
CA VAL A 103 -3.67 8.33 -14.29
C VAL A 103 -2.69 7.85 -15.35
N LYS A 104 -1.70 8.69 -15.66
CA LYS A 104 -0.64 8.34 -16.62
C LYS A 104 0.62 7.88 -15.90
N TYR A 105 1.15 6.75 -16.33
CA TYR A 105 2.41 6.19 -15.83
C TYR A 105 3.55 6.61 -16.73
N LEU A 106 3.88 7.89 -16.75
CA LEU A 106 4.99 8.44 -17.53
C LEU A 106 6.29 8.43 -16.72
N ASP A 107 7.42 8.35 -17.44
CA ASP A 107 8.72 8.61 -16.84
C ASP A 107 8.81 10.10 -16.47
N TYR A 108 9.55 10.44 -15.43
CA TYR A 108 9.70 11.79 -14.92
C TYR A 108 11.14 12.07 -14.54
N ARG A 109 11.54 13.34 -14.62
CA ARG A 109 12.87 13.78 -14.18
C ARG A 109 12.87 14.13 -12.69
N THR A 110 13.78 13.52 -11.93
CA THR A 110 14.02 13.85 -10.53
C THR A 110 14.82 15.16 -10.40
N SER A 111 14.93 15.69 -9.19
CA SER A 111 15.78 16.86 -8.90
C SER A 111 17.27 16.60 -9.16
N SER A 112 17.72 15.34 -9.12
CA SER A 112 19.09 14.95 -9.47
C SER A 112 19.32 14.81 -10.98
N GLY A 113 18.29 15.03 -11.81
CA GLY A 113 18.35 14.89 -13.26
C GLY A 113 18.15 13.46 -13.77
N ALA A 114 18.04 12.48 -12.87
CA ALA A 114 17.74 11.09 -13.23
C ALA A 114 16.32 10.98 -13.81
N ILE A 115 16.15 10.09 -14.79
CA ILE A 115 14.83 9.74 -15.31
C ILE A 115 14.36 8.51 -14.54
N GLU A 116 13.25 8.66 -13.84
CA GLU A 116 12.63 7.60 -13.05
C GLU A 116 11.18 7.41 -13.50
N ARG A 117 10.59 6.25 -13.24
CA ARG A 117 9.16 6.04 -13.46
C ARG A 117 8.44 6.12 -12.14
N SER A 118 7.36 6.91 -12.09
CA SER A 118 6.53 6.97 -10.88
C SER A 118 5.88 5.60 -10.67
N SER A 119 6.02 5.07 -9.46
CA SER A 119 5.34 3.84 -9.07
C SER A 119 3.83 4.06 -9.04
N THR A 120 3.36 5.26 -8.64
CA THR A 120 1.93 5.62 -8.48
C THR A 120 1.30 6.15 -9.76
N GLY A 121 2.12 6.66 -10.69
CA GLY A 121 1.65 7.42 -11.83
C GLY A 121 1.38 8.88 -11.48
N PHE A 122 0.75 9.60 -12.40
CA PHE A 122 0.41 11.01 -12.29
C PHE A 122 -1.02 11.27 -12.76
N VAL A 123 -1.77 12.05 -11.98
CA VAL A 123 -3.10 12.52 -12.33
C VAL A 123 -3.00 13.65 -13.35
N TYR A 124 -3.84 13.59 -14.37
CA TYR A 124 -3.88 14.52 -15.49
C TYR A 124 -5.29 14.65 -16.09
N PRO A 125 -5.71 15.83 -16.58
CA PRO A 125 -5.09 17.14 -16.34
C PRO A 125 -5.46 17.66 -14.95
N ILE A 126 -4.68 18.59 -14.42
CA ILE A 126 -5.03 19.36 -13.22
C ILE A 126 -4.95 20.86 -13.49
N LYS A 127 -5.64 21.66 -12.68
CA LYS A 127 -5.59 23.12 -12.72
C LYS A 127 -5.31 23.69 -11.33
N VAL A 128 -4.46 24.71 -11.22
CA VAL A 128 -4.25 25.44 -9.97
C VAL A 128 -5.32 26.52 -9.85
N LEU A 129 -6.08 26.51 -8.75
CA LEU A 129 -7.11 27.51 -8.48
C LEU A 129 -6.54 28.69 -7.69
N SER A 130 -5.88 28.40 -6.57
CA SER A 130 -5.39 29.42 -5.66
C SER A 130 -4.26 28.89 -4.77
N VAL A 131 -3.44 29.81 -4.25
CA VAL A 131 -2.51 29.54 -3.15
C VAL A 131 -2.91 30.35 -1.93
N GLN A 132 -2.47 29.92 -0.74
CA GLN A 132 -2.69 30.70 0.48
C GLN A 132 -2.11 32.11 0.37
N SER A 133 -2.74 33.08 1.04
CA SER A 133 -2.35 34.51 1.00
C SER A 133 -0.87 34.75 1.28
N LYS A 134 -0.28 34.01 2.22
CA LYS A 134 1.16 34.09 2.56
C LYS A 134 2.12 33.74 1.40
N TYR A 135 1.62 33.09 0.34
CA TYR A 135 2.42 32.71 -0.84
C TYR A 135 2.07 33.53 -2.10
N GLN A 136 1.15 34.50 -2.03
CA GLN A 136 0.70 35.26 -3.21
C GLN A 136 1.80 36.09 -3.86
N SER A 137 2.80 36.55 -3.10
CA SER A 137 3.97 37.24 -3.66
C SER A 137 4.79 36.33 -4.59
N SER A 138 4.93 35.04 -4.21
CA SER A 138 5.64 34.02 -5.00
C SER A 138 4.77 33.39 -6.08
N PHE A 139 3.44 33.46 -5.96
CA PHE A 139 2.44 32.92 -6.88
C PHE A 139 1.34 33.95 -7.15
N PRO A 140 1.66 35.06 -7.83
CA PRO A 140 0.63 36.03 -8.24
C PRO A 140 -0.32 35.39 -9.25
N ALA A 141 -1.52 35.97 -9.40
CA ALA A 141 -2.54 35.46 -10.31
C ALA A 141 -2.05 35.27 -11.75
N SER A 142 -1.19 36.18 -12.24
CA SER A 142 -0.56 36.08 -13.56
C SER A 142 0.34 34.84 -13.70
N LYS A 143 1.07 34.47 -12.64
CA LYS A 143 1.90 33.26 -12.62
C LYS A 143 1.04 32.00 -12.59
N ILE A 144 -0.04 31.98 -11.80
CA ILE A 144 -1.01 30.86 -11.79
C ILE A 144 -1.62 30.67 -13.18
N ALA A 145 -2.04 31.76 -13.83
CA ALA A 145 -2.56 31.73 -15.20
C ALA A 145 -1.54 31.15 -16.20
N SER A 146 -0.28 31.57 -16.11
CA SER A 146 0.82 31.05 -16.95
C SER A 146 1.10 29.57 -16.70
N ILE A 147 1.04 29.11 -15.44
CA ILE A 147 1.19 27.69 -15.10
C ILE A 147 0.06 26.88 -15.74
N ASN A 148 -1.19 27.31 -15.59
CA ASN A 148 -2.36 26.63 -16.15
C ASN A 148 -2.40 26.63 -17.68
N ALA A 149 -1.75 27.62 -18.33
CA ALA A 149 -1.62 27.68 -19.79
C ALA A 149 -0.51 26.76 -20.35
N THR A 150 0.09 25.88 -19.54
CA THR A 150 1.14 24.96 -20.00
C THR A 150 0.59 24.01 -21.08
N ALA A 151 1.21 24.03 -22.26
CA ALA A 151 0.84 23.16 -23.38
C ALA A 151 0.95 21.68 -22.98
N GLY A 152 -0.05 20.88 -23.37
CA GLY A 152 -0.16 19.48 -22.96
C GLY A 152 -0.62 19.29 -21.51
N GLY A 153 -0.99 20.37 -20.81
CA GLY A 153 -1.56 20.36 -19.47
C GLY A 153 -0.58 20.03 -18.34
N LEU A 154 -1.13 19.93 -17.13
CA LEU A 154 -0.36 19.75 -15.90
C LEU A 154 -0.63 18.38 -15.27
N TYR A 155 0.41 17.86 -14.65
CA TYR A 155 0.45 16.56 -13.99
C TYR A 155 0.81 16.73 -12.52
N ILE A 156 0.20 15.94 -11.64
CA ILE A 156 0.55 15.87 -10.22
C ILE A 156 0.63 14.39 -9.80
N SER A 157 1.42 14.07 -8.77
CA SER A 157 1.57 12.68 -8.31
C SER A 157 0.21 12.05 -8.02
N ALA A 158 -0.01 10.82 -8.48
CA ALA A 158 -1.25 10.07 -8.24
C ALA A 158 -1.42 9.59 -6.79
N SER A 159 -0.53 9.96 -5.88
CA SER A 159 -0.75 9.79 -4.43
C SER A 159 -2.04 10.46 -3.94
N ILE A 160 -2.58 11.45 -4.66
CA ILE A 160 -3.86 12.10 -4.35
C ILE A 160 -5.10 11.34 -4.85
N VAL A 161 -4.95 10.22 -5.59
CA VAL A 161 -6.08 9.53 -6.25
C VAL A 161 -7.11 9.02 -5.24
N GLY A 162 -6.67 8.59 -4.05
CA GLY A 162 -7.59 8.21 -2.98
C GLY A 162 -8.55 9.34 -2.58
N ASN A 163 -8.09 10.59 -2.65
CA ASN A 163 -8.86 11.80 -2.35
C ASN A 163 -9.77 12.24 -3.52
N ILE A 164 -9.43 11.84 -4.76
CA ILE A 164 -10.22 12.14 -5.95
C ILE A 164 -11.38 11.16 -6.10
N GLU A 165 -11.07 9.86 -6.09
CA GLU A 165 -12.04 8.82 -6.43
C GLU A 165 -13.14 8.63 -5.38
N GLY A 166 -12.90 9.09 -4.14
CA GLY A 166 -13.85 8.96 -3.05
C GLY A 166 -14.14 7.50 -2.67
N THR A 167 -15.25 7.28 -1.98
CA THR A 167 -15.57 6.00 -1.32
C THR A 167 -16.64 5.18 -2.05
N THR A 168 -17.24 5.73 -3.11
CA THR A 168 -18.37 5.16 -3.84
C THR A 168 -17.96 4.61 -5.21
N GLY A 169 -18.75 3.64 -5.70
CA GLY A 169 -18.51 2.96 -6.97
C GLY A 169 -17.44 1.87 -6.88
N ASN A 170 -16.82 1.57 -8.03
CA ASN A 170 -15.80 0.54 -8.15
C ASN A 170 -14.46 1.14 -8.56
N PHE A 171 -13.38 0.47 -8.20
CA PHE A 171 -12.06 0.74 -8.73
C PHE A 171 -11.99 0.38 -10.21
N ALA A 172 -11.20 1.14 -10.96
CA ALA A 172 -10.89 0.80 -12.33
C ALA A 172 -10.11 -0.52 -12.39
N VAL A 173 -10.41 -1.32 -13.41
CA VAL A 173 -9.63 -2.51 -13.70
C VAL A 173 -8.32 -2.09 -14.37
N ILE A 174 -7.19 -2.43 -13.73
CA ILE A 174 -5.86 -2.21 -14.30
C ILE A 174 -5.55 -3.36 -15.25
N ALA A 175 -5.46 -3.07 -16.54
CA ALA A 175 -5.04 -4.02 -17.55
C ALA A 175 -3.54 -4.34 -17.43
N ALA A 176 -3.19 -5.60 -17.67
CA ALA A 176 -1.80 -6.03 -17.70
C ALA A 176 -1.04 -5.36 -18.85
N ALA A 177 0.08 -4.72 -18.53
CA ALA A 177 0.97 -4.13 -19.49
C ALA A 177 1.90 -5.14 -20.16
N ALA A 178 2.48 -4.74 -21.29
CA ALA A 178 3.65 -5.43 -21.84
C ALA A 178 4.85 -5.29 -20.87
N PRO A 179 5.60 -6.37 -20.59
CA PRO A 179 6.82 -6.32 -19.80
C PRO A 179 7.89 -5.37 -20.37
N GLY A 180 8.34 -4.40 -19.57
CA GLY A 180 9.44 -3.51 -19.91
C GLY A 180 10.82 -4.11 -19.61
N ALA A 181 11.88 -3.45 -20.09
CA ALA A 181 13.27 -3.90 -19.89
C ALA A 181 13.66 -4.01 -18.41
N GLY A 182 13.19 -3.07 -17.56
CA GLY A 182 13.48 -3.09 -16.13
C GLY A 182 12.84 -4.29 -15.41
N PHE A 183 11.63 -4.66 -15.80
CA PHE A 183 10.97 -5.87 -15.34
C PHE A 183 11.73 -7.13 -15.76
N ALA A 184 12.14 -7.18 -17.03
CA ALA A 184 12.89 -8.31 -17.58
C ALA A 184 14.25 -8.53 -16.90
N THR A 185 14.77 -7.58 -16.13
CA THR A 185 15.96 -7.80 -15.29
C THR A 185 15.71 -8.83 -14.18
N TYR A 186 14.53 -8.80 -13.54
CA TYR A 186 14.24 -9.61 -12.35
C TYR A 186 13.23 -10.73 -12.59
N TYR A 187 12.47 -10.66 -13.68
CA TYR A 187 11.41 -11.60 -13.98
C TYR A 187 11.50 -12.09 -15.43
N GLN A 188 11.01 -13.31 -15.67
CA GLN A 188 10.69 -13.80 -17.00
C GLN A 188 9.41 -13.12 -17.51
N THR A 189 9.16 -13.18 -18.81
CA THR A 189 7.91 -12.65 -19.40
C THR A 189 6.66 -13.31 -18.84
N THR A 190 6.78 -14.54 -18.33
CA THR A 190 5.72 -15.29 -17.63
C THR A 190 5.39 -14.76 -16.23
N GLY A 191 6.20 -13.84 -15.68
CA GLY A 191 6.13 -13.40 -14.28
C GLY A 191 6.97 -14.25 -13.32
N LYS A 192 7.59 -15.34 -13.79
CA LYS A 192 8.48 -16.15 -12.96
C LYS A 192 9.71 -15.34 -12.54
N PRO A 193 10.03 -15.19 -11.25
CA PRO A 193 11.23 -14.48 -10.83
C PRO A 193 12.49 -15.17 -11.39
N LYS A 194 13.53 -14.39 -11.69
CA LYS A 194 14.87 -14.89 -12.07
C LYS A 194 15.78 -15.07 -10.85
N VAL A 195 15.51 -14.32 -9.78
CA VAL A 195 16.23 -14.39 -8.51
C VAL A 195 15.42 -15.22 -7.51
N GLY A 196 16.08 -16.18 -6.84
CA GLY A 196 15.46 -17.05 -5.85
C GLY A 196 15.87 -16.71 -4.42
N PHE A 197 14.88 -16.66 -3.53
CA PHE A 197 15.09 -16.49 -2.08
C PHE A 197 14.87 -17.79 -1.29
N THR A 198 14.86 -18.94 -1.99
CA THR A 198 14.52 -20.26 -1.44
C THR A 198 15.33 -20.60 -0.20
N THR A 199 16.65 -20.35 -0.20
CA THR A 199 17.50 -20.64 0.97
C THR A 199 17.07 -19.84 2.20
N SER A 200 16.79 -18.54 2.03
CA SER A 200 16.36 -17.69 3.14
C SER A 200 14.94 -18.02 3.58
N ALA A 201 14.03 -18.30 2.65
CA ALA A 201 12.68 -18.77 2.95
C ALA A 201 12.71 -20.11 3.69
N LYS A 202 13.57 -21.05 3.29
CA LYS A 202 13.77 -22.36 3.94
C LYS A 202 14.35 -22.20 5.33
N LYS A 203 15.33 -21.30 5.53
CA LYS A 203 15.86 -20.96 6.86
C LYS A 203 14.75 -20.48 7.81
N ARG A 204 13.75 -19.78 7.28
CA ARG A 204 12.68 -19.18 8.06
C ARG A 204 11.49 -20.11 8.32
N PHE A 205 11.01 -20.79 7.29
CA PHE A 205 9.78 -21.60 7.35
C PHE A 205 10.06 -23.11 7.44
N GLY A 206 11.33 -23.52 7.37
CA GLY A 206 11.78 -24.89 7.55
C GLY A 206 11.10 -25.86 6.59
N ASP A 207 10.72 -27.03 7.09
CA ASP A 207 10.10 -28.09 6.30
C ASP A 207 8.66 -27.80 5.88
N LYS A 208 8.04 -26.74 6.42
CA LYS A 208 6.69 -26.34 6.02
C LYS A 208 6.65 -25.45 4.77
N LEU A 209 7.79 -24.94 4.29
CA LEU A 209 7.84 -24.22 3.01
C LEU A 209 7.34 -25.13 1.87
N ASN A 210 6.43 -24.63 1.05
CA ASN A 210 5.80 -25.37 -0.05
C ASN A 210 5.01 -26.62 0.37
N LYS A 211 4.66 -26.75 1.65
CA LYS A 211 3.84 -27.87 2.16
C LYS A 211 2.43 -27.39 2.46
N GLY A 212 1.65 -27.21 1.39
CA GLY A 212 0.23 -26.92 1.50
C GLY A 212 -0.53 -28.01 2.25
N THR A 213 -1.57 -27.61 2.98
CA THR A 213 -2.53 -28.58 3.54
C THR A 213 -3.34 -29.17 2.40
N ASP A 214 -3.36 -30.49 2.29
CA ASP A 214 -4.23 -31.19 1.34
C ASP A 214 -5.69 -30.81 1.63
N PRO A 215 -6.44 -30.26 0.64
CA PRO A 215 -7.85 -29.97 0.83
C PRO A 215 -8.64 -31.18 1.33
N ALA A 216 -8.28 -32.41 0.93
CA ALA A 216 -8.97 -33.62 1.38
C ALA A 216 -8.74 -33.93 2.86
N SER A 217 -7.65 -33.44 3.48
CA SER A 217 -7.39 -33.63 4.91
C SER A 217 -8.12 -32.62 5.80
N LEU A 218 -8.75 -31.60 5.22
CA LEU A 218 -9.55 -30.61 5.94
C LEU A 218 -11.00 -31.09 6.08
N SER A 219 -11.61 -30.84 7.24
CA SER A 219 -13.07 -31.01 7.38
C SER A 219 -13.82 -30.10 6.40
N SER A 220 -15.05 -30.46 6.04
CA SER A 220 -15.89 -29.63 5.16
C SER A 220 -16.09 -28.21 5.70
N ALA A 221 -16.22 -28.04 7.01
CA ALA A 221 -16.33 -26.73 7.65
C ALA A 221 -15.03 -25.90 7.51
N GLN A 222 -13.86 -26.53 7.68
CA GLN A 222 -12.57 -25.84 7.50
C GLN A 222 -12.32 -25.45 6.04
N ARG A 223 -12.64 -26.33 5.09
CA ARG A 223 -12.56 -26.02 3.65
C ARG A 223 -13.43 -24.82 3.31
N GLN A 224 -14.70 -24.85 3.74
CA GLN A 224 -15.62 -23.74 3.50
C GLN A 224 -15.11 -22.43 4.11
N LYS A 225 -14.59 -22.48 5.34
CA LYS A 225 -14.01 -21.32 6.02
C LYS A 225 -12.88 -20.69 5.22
N TYR A 226 -11.82 -21.45 4.95
CA TYR A 226 -10.64 -20.88 4.30
C TYR A 226 -10.90 -20.49 2.84
N GLN A 227 -11.77 -21.23 2.13
CA GLN A 227 -12.20 -20.83 0.79
C GLN A 227 -13.01 -19.53 0.81
N SER A 228 -13.90 -19.34 1.78
CA SER A 228 -14.70 -18.11 1.89
C SER A 228 -13.82 -16.89 2.21
N ILE A 229 -12.86 -17.05 3.14
CA ILE A 229 -11.88 -16.01 3.46
C ILE A 229 -11.03 -15.68 2.22
N TYR A 230 -10.55 -16.68 1.50
CA TYR A 230 -9.79 -16.49 0.25
C TYR A 230 -10.62 -15.72 -0.79
N ASN A 231 -11.88 -16.11 -0.99
CA ASN A 231 -12.77 -15.44 -1.93
C ASN A 231 -13.00 -13.96 -1.57
N GLU A 232 -13.09 -13.62 -0.28
CA GLU A 232 -13.18 -12.22 0.16
C GLU A 232 -11.90 -11.42 -0.09
N LEU A 233 -10.73 -12.04 0.04
CA LEU A 233 -9.47 -11.42 -0.35
C LEU A 233 -9.40 -11.19 -1.86
N VAL A 234 -9.80 -12.19 -2.66
CA VAL A 234 -9.85 -12.06 -4.13
C VAL A 234 -10.76 -10.91 -4.53
N LYS A 235 -11.98 -10.83 -3.98
CA LYS A 235 -12.93 -9.74 -4.27
C LYS A 235 -12.34 -8.36 -4.00
N ALA A 236 -11.48 -8.23 -2.99
CA ALA A 236 -10.89 -6.95 -2.62
C ALA A 236 -9.85 -6.43 -3.63
N VAL A 237 -9.28 -7.28 -4.48
CA VAL A 237 -8.13 -6.88 -5.33
C VAL A 237 -8.21 -7.42 -6.77
N ASN A 238 -9.34 -8.01 -7.14
CA ASN A 238 -9.56 -8.63 -8.45
C ASN A 238 -9.36 -7.64 -9.61
N ARG A 239 -8.84 -8.15 -10.73
CA ARG A 239 -8.64 -7.40 -11.99
C ARG A 239 -9.42 -7.95 -13.17
N LYS A 240 -10.23 -8.97 -12.97
CA LYS A 240 -11.22 -9.46 -13.93
C LYS A 240 -12.60 -8.88 -13.64
N VAL A 241 -12.86 -8.55 -12.38
CA VAL A 241 -14.10 -7.95 -11.90
C VAL A 241 -13.74 -6.69 -11.13
N ALA A 242 -14.46 -5.60 -11.39
CA ALA A 242 -14.22 -4.34 -10.70
C ALA A 242 -14.51 -4.49 -9.19
N THR A 243 -13.52 -4.15 -8.36
CA THR A 243 -13.65 -4.17 -6.91
C THR A 243 -14.42 -2.95 -6.41
N PRO A 244 -15.42 -3.09 -5.52
CA PRO A 244 -16.06 -1.95 -4.88
C PRO A 244 -15.07 -1.13 -4.04
N LYS A 245 -15.07 0.20 -4.20
CA LYS A 245 -14.17 1.08 -3.46
C LYS A 245 -14.32 0.92 -1.95
N SER A 246 -15.54 0.65 -1.48
CA SER A 246 -15.85 0.43 -0.07
C SER A 246 -15.04 -0.68 0.60
N TYR A 247 -14.46 -1.63 -0.13
CA TYR A 247 -13.57 -2.64 0.44
C TYR A 247 -12.28 -2.04 0.99
N LEU A 248 -11.73 -1.02 0.33
CA LEU A 248 -10.42 -0.44 0.66
C LEU A 248 -10.54 1.00 1.16
N MET A 249 -11.49 1.78 0.64
CA MET A 249 -11.65 3.20 0.94
C MET A 249 -12.83 3.44 1.86
N MET A 250 -12.66 4.38 2.79
CA MET A 250 -13.75 4.97 3.55
C MET A 250 -13.42 6.42 3.91
N ASP A 251 -14.37 7.13 4.51
CA ASP A 251 -14.13 8.47 5.01
C ASP A 251 -13.08 8.46 6.13
N LYS A 252 -12.14 9.42 6.11
CA LYS A 252 -11.02 9.49 7.06
C LYS A 252 -11.47 9.61 8.52
N ALA A 253 -12.49 10.42 8.81
CA ALA A 253 -12.98 10.58 10.18
C ALA A 253 -13.58 9.27 10.68
N LYS A 254 -14.35 8.59 9.83
CA LYS A 254 -14.87 7.25 10.13
C LYS A 254 -13.76 6.21 10.27
N ALA A 255 -12.73 6.25 9.43
CA ALA A 255 -11.56 5.36 9.54
C ALA A 255 -10.79 5.57 10.83
N THR A 256 -10.61 6.83 11.24
CA THR A 256 -9.96 7.19 12.51
C THR A 256 -10.74 6.63 13.69
N GLN A 257 -12.05 6.82 13.70
CA GLN A 257 -12.90 6.27 14.74
C GLN A 257 -12.92 4.74 14.74
N ALA A 258 -12.93 4.11 13.56
CA ALA A 258 -12.87 2.67 13.40
C ALA A 258 -11.56 2.09 13.97
N SER A 259 -10.42 2.71 13.65
CA SER A 259 -9.10 2.35 14.20
C SER A 259 -9.09 2.40 15.73
N ILE A 260 -9.63 3.48 16.32
CA ILE A 260 -9.74 3.64 17.78
C ILE A 260 -10.67 2.57 18.39
N ASN A 261 -11.83 2.35 17.77
CA ASN A 261 -12.81 1.37 18.27
C ASN A 261 -12.25 -0.05 18.22
N PHE A 262 -11.53 -0.38 17.15
CA PHE A 262 -10.86 -1.66 16.99
C PHE A 262 -9.85 -1.92 18.12
N GLU A 263 -8.99 -0.96 18.46
CA GLU A 263 -8.04 -1.11 19.57
C GLU A 263 -8.73 -1.27 20.94
N LYS A 264 -9.82 -0.53 21.16
CA LYS A 264 -10.54 -0.55 22.44
C LYS A 264 -11.39 -1.80 22.63
N THR A 265 -12.04 -2.27 21.57
CA THR A 265 -13.12 -3.26 21.65
C THR A 265 -12.89 -4.52 20.82
N GLY A 266 -11.91 -4.51 19.91
CA GLY A 266 -11.72 -5.57 18.92
C GLY A 266 -12.74 -5.55 17.78
N THR A 267 -13.57 -4.51 17.66
CA THR A 267 -14.57 -4.39 16.58
C THR A 267 -13.90 -4.25 15.23
N ILE A 268 -14.22 -5.14 14.29
CA ILE A 268 -13.70 -5.15 12.92
C ILE A 268 -14.81 -4.73 11.97
N LEU A 269 -14.53 -3.73 11.13
CA LEU A 269 -15.47 -3.32 10.08
C LEU A 269 -15.39 -4.23 8.86
N THR A 270 -16.34 -4.08 7.94
CA THR A 270 -16.39 -4.85 6.68
C THR A 270 -15.86 -4.07 5.47
N GLY A 271 -15.31 -2.87 5.65
CA GLY A 271 -14.80 -2.04 4.57
C GLY A 271 -13.78 -0.99 5.03
N GLY A 272 -13.18 -0.29 4.07
CA GLY A 272 -12.22 0.78 4.33
C GLY A 272 -10.83 0.32 4.76
N ALA A 273 -10.41 -0.91 4.41
CA ALA A 273 -9.19 -1.51 4.94
C ALA A 273 -7.93 -0.66 4.69
N TRP A 274 -7.82 -0.02 3.53
CA TRP A 274 -6.70 0.85 3.19
C TRP A 274 -6.74 2.12 4.04
N THR A 275 -7.83 2.89 4.00
CA THR A 275 -7.97 4.14 4.76
C THR A 275 -7.79 3.92 6.28
N ILE A 276 -8.35 2.86 6.85
CA ILE A 276 -8.17 2.52 8.28
C ILE A 276 -6.71 2.28 8.61
N ALA A 277 -5.97 1.58 7.75
CA ALA A 277 -4.59 1.24 8.02
C ALA A 277 -3.65 2.41 7.76
N THR A 278 -3.73 3.03 6.59
CA THR A 278 -2.76 4.01 6.08
C THR A 278 -3.00 5.40 6.65
N GLU A 279 -4.24 5.88 6.65
CA GLU A 279 -4.58 7.26 7.01
C GLU A 279 -4.98 7.43 8.48
N ALA A 280 -5.36 6.33 9.15
CA ALA A 280 -5.75 6.34 10.55
C ALA A 280 -4.73 5.64 11.46
N THR A 281 -4.62 4.32 11.38
CA THR A 281 -3.83 3.52 12.33
C THR A 281 -2.35 3.91 12.30
N ALA A 282 -1.76 3.98 11.10
CA ALA A 282 -0.34 4.30 10.95
C ALA A 282 0.02 5.71 11.37
N VAL A 283 -0.85 6.68 11.06
CA VAL A 283 -0.70 8.07 11.49
C VAL A 283 -0.74 8.15 13.02
N ARG A 284 -1.75 7.57 13.66
CA ARG A 284 -1.87 7.58 15.14
C ARG A 284 -0.71 6.90 15.84
N HIS A 285 -0.08 5.91 15.20
CA HIS A 285 1.05 5.19 15.76
C HIS A 285 2.42 5.74 15.33
N GLY A 286 2.48 6.82 14.56
CA GLY A 286 3.73 7.49 14.19
C GLY A 286 4.56 6.77 13.12
N PHE A 287 3.95 5.97 12.24
CA PHE A 287 4.64 5.30 11.13
C PHE A 287 3.93 5.44 9.76
N PRO A 288 3.39 6.62 9.39
CA PRO A 288 2.54 6.78 8.20
C PRO A 288 3.19 6.33 6.88
N ASN A 289 4.53 6.32 6.81
CA ASN A 289 5.28 6.01 5.58
C ASN A 289 5.41 4.49 5.30
N VAL A 290 5.18 3.62 6.30
CA VAL A 290 5.43 2.17 6.16
C VAL A 290 4.29 1.23 6.62
N PRO A 291 2.99 1.53 6.39
CA PRO A 291 1.87 0.76 6.94
C PRO A 291 1.51 -0.49 6.14
N CYS A 292 2.47 -1.11 5.44
CA CYS A 292 2.18 -2.21 4.53
C CYS A 292 1.61 -3.43 5.28
N ALA A 293 2.22 -3.83 6.40
CA ALA A 293 1.74 -4.97 7.19
C ALA A 293 0.42 -4.68 7.89
N GLU A 294 0.23 -3.44 8.35
CA GLU A 294 -1.01 -2.96 8.95
C GLU A 294 -2.15 -3.02 7.95
N PHE A 295 -1.90 -2.57 6.72
CA PHE A 295 -2.88 -2.65 5.64
C PHE A 295 -3.23 -4.09 5.31
N GLN A 296 -2.25 -4.97 5.06
CA GLN A 296 -2.56 -6.36 4.73
C GLN A 296 -3.24 -7.11 5.90
N SER A 297 -2.90 -6.75 7.13
CA SER A 297 -3.59 -7.31 8.30
C SER A 297 -5.03 -6.85 8.41
N GLU A 298 -5.31 -5.56 8.16
CA GLU A 298 -6.65 -5.01 8.22
C GLU A 298 -7.49 -5.67 7.12
N LEU A 299 -6.94 -5.75 5.91
CA LEU A 299 -7.57 -6.45 4.79
C LEU A 299 -7.94 -7.89 5.16
N LEU A 300 -7.04 -8.61 5.83
CA LEU A 300 -7.29 -9.96 6.31
C LEU A 300 -8.35 -10.02 7.41
N ARG A 301 -8.28 -9.15 8.43
CA ARG A 301 -9.27 -9.06 9.51
C ARG A 301 -10.67 -8.86 8.94
N GLN A 302 -10.82 -7.93 8.00
CA GLN A 302 -12.11 -7.65 7.37
C GLN A 302 -12.58 -8.79 6.46
N ALA A 303 -11.65 -9.51 5.79
CA ALA A 303 -12.01 -10.68 4.99
C ALA A 303 -12.60 -11.81 5.86
N TYR A 304 -12.07 -12.03 7.08
CA TYR A 304 -12.68 -12.92 8.06
C TYR A 304 -14.10 -12.48 8.42
N GLN A 305 -14.27 -11.19 8.75
CA GLN A 305 -15.57 -10.64 9.14
C GLN A 305 -16.60 -10.77 8.02
N ARG A 306 -16.25 -10.44 6.78
CA ARG A 306 -17.12 -10.58 5.61
C ARG A 306 -17.44 -12.04 5.28
N ALA A 307 -16.51 -12.96 5.51
CA ALA A 307 -16.73 -14.39 5.34
C ALA A 307 -17.56 -15.02 6.47
N GLY A 308 -17.94 -14.26 7.51
CA GLY A 308 -18.75 -14.73 8.63
C GLY A 308 -17.96 -15.50 9.70
N TYR A 309 -16.63 -15.32 9.75
CA TYR A 309 -15.77 -15.99 10.72
C TYR A 309 -15.09 -14.98 11.65
N ARG A 310 -14.91 -15.38 12.91
CA ARG A 310 -14.19 -14.54 13.88
C ARG A 310 -12.69 -14.67 13.64
N VAL A 311 -12.01 -13.55 13.41
CA VAL A 311 -10.55 -13.56 13.24
C VAL A 311 -9.82 -14.12 14.46
N THR A 312 -10.38 -13.91 15.66
CA THR A 312 -9.79 -14.37 16.93
C THR A 312 -9.72 -15.88 17.07
N ASP A 313 -10.51 -16.62 16.27
CA ASP A 313 -10.47 -18.08 16.27
C ASP A 313 -9.15 -18.58 15.70
N ASP A 314 -8.53 -17.84 14.77
CA ASP A 314 -7.24 -18.22 14.16
C ASP A 314 -6.09 -17.35 14.67
N PHE A 315 -6.34 -16.08 14.95
CA PHE A 315 -5.33 -15.08 15.32
C PHE A 315 -5.66 -14.43 16.66
N SER A 316 -4.93 -14.80 17.72
CA SER A 316 -5.18 -14.25 19.05
C SER A 316 -3.93 -14.12 19.89
N LYS A 317 -4.02 -13.30 20.95
CA LYS A 317 -2.95 -13.15 21.93
C LYS A 317 -2.60 -14.47 22.61
N ALA A 318 -3.61 -15.29 22.92
CA ALA A 318 -3.43 -16.60 23.54
C ALA A 318 -2.60 -17.56 22.68
N LYS A 319 -2.70 -17.46 21.35
CA LYS A 319 -1.92 -18.23 20.37
C LYS A 319 -0.58 -17.57 20.00
N GLY A 320 -0.31 -16.38 20.51
CA GLY A 320 0.89 -15.60 20.19
C GLY A 320 1.02 -15.26 18.70
N ASN A 321 -0.10 -15.10 18.00
CA ASN A 321 -0.19 -14.84 16.57
C ASN A 321 -1.28 -13.80 16.23
N GLN A 322 -1.58 -12.89 17.15
CA GLN A 322 -2.57 -11.85 16.93
C GLN A 322 -2.27 -11.03 15.66
N LEU A 323 -3.33 -10.73 14.92
CA LEU A 323 -3.30 -9.71 13.86
C LEU A 323 -3.70 -8.34 14.38
N ILE A 324 -3.84 -8.19 15.70
CA ILE A 324 -4.26 -6.96 16.36
C ILE A 324 -3.05 -6.41 17.10
N TRP A 325 -2.50 -5.30 16.62
CA TRP A 325 -1.31 -4.67 17.21
C TRP A 325 -1.67 -3.29 17.73
N SER A 326 -1.20 -2.99 18.95
CA SER A 326 -1.28 -1.66 19.56
C SER A 326 -0.14 -0.74 19.14
N ASN A 327 0.67 -1.18 18.17
CA ASN A 327 1.85 -0.53 17.62
C ASN A 327 2.05 -1.05 16.18
N THR A 328 3.25 -0.88 15.61
CA THR A 328 3.53 -1.40 14.27
C THR A 328 3.43 -2.93 14.22
N ALA A 329 2.67 -3.41 13.24
CA ALA A 329 2.58 -4.80 12.88
C ALA A 329 3.95 -5.38 12.58
N ALA A 330 4.80 -4.64 11.87
CA ALA A 330 6.02 -5.14 11.21
C ALA A 330 5.79 -6.40 10.35
N VAL A 331 6.40 -6.45 9.17
CA VAL A 331 6.23 -7.56 8.22
C VAL A 331 6.59 -8.92 8.81
N VAL A 332 7.65 -8.95 9.63
CA VAL A 332 8.08 -10.17 10.31
C VAL A 332 6.97 -10.73 11.21
N ASN A 333 6.26 -9.89 11.98
CA ASN A 333 5.22 -10.41 12.86
C ASN A 333 3.98 -10.81 12.07
N PHE A 334 3.59 -10.07 11.03
CA PHE A 334 2.45 -10.46 10.18
C PHE A 334 2.68 -11.83 9.55
N SER A 335 3.85 -12.04 8.92
CA SER A 335 4.18 -13.33 8.31
C SER A 335 4.34 -14.46 9.33
N MET A 336 4.84 -14.20 10.54
CA MET A 336 4.84 -15.18 11.62
C MET A 336 3.43 -15.48 12.13
N ALA A 337 2.54 -14.48 12.16
CA ALA A 337 1.16 -14.66 12.56
C ALA A 337 0.41 -15.57 11.58
N LEU A 338 0.55 -15.31 10.27
CA LEU A 338 0.06 -16.17 9.19
C LEU A 338 0.56 -17.60 9.35
N TYR A 339 1.88 -17.77 9.48
CA TYR A 339 2.51 -19.08 9.60
C TYR A 339 1.99 -19.87 10.82
N LYS A 340 1.87 -19.23 11.99
CA LYS A 340 1.32 -19.85 13.20
C LYS A 340 -0.17 -20.19 13.07
N ALA A 341 -0.93 -19.41 12.30
CA ALA A 341 -2.33 -19.69 11.99
C ALA A 341 -2.52 -20.80 10.95
N GLY A 342 -1.43 -21.41 10.45
CA GLY A 342 -1.47 -22.52 9.50
C GLY A 342 -1.47 -22.07 8.02
N TRP A 343 -1.36 -20.77 7.74
CA TRP A 343 -1.22 -20.30 6.37
C TRP A 343 0.08 -20.83 5.76
N THR A 344 0.01 -21.26 4.51
CA THR A 344 1.14 -21.90 3.85
C THR A 344 2.02 -20.85 3.19
N ALA A 345 3.31 -20.90 3.50
CA ALA A 345 4.35 -20.15 2.81
C ALA A 345 4.77 -20.89 1.53
N TRP A 346 4.77 -20.18 0.40
CA TRP A 346 5.12 -20.69 -0.92
C TRP A 346 6.31 -19.92 -1.50
N ASP A 347 7.22 -20.66 -2.11
CA ASP A 347 8.38 -20.14 -2.82
C ASP A 347 7.98 -19.68 -4.23
N PRO A 348 8.11 -18.38 -4.56
CA PRO A 348 7.76 -17.84 -5.86
C PRO A 348 8.67 -18.31 -7.00
N GLN A 349 9.79 -19.01 -6.74
CA GLN A 349 10.55 -19.71 -7.80
C GLN A 349 9.90 -21.03 -8.23
N SER A 350 9.15 -21.66 -7.32
CA SER A 350 8.55 -22.98 -7.54
C SER A 350 7.07 -22.89 -7.92
N TYR A 351 6.36 -21.91 -7.36
CA TYR A 351 4.92 -21.74 -7.52
C TYR A 351 4.57 -20.34 -7.97
N ARG A 352 3.51 -20.22 -8.78
CA ARG A 352 3.00 -18.94 -9.27
C ARG A 352 2.08 -18.31 -8.21
N PRO A 353 2.37 -17.08 -7.74
CA PRO A 353 1.44 -16.36 -6.88
C PRO A 353 0.13 -16.10 -7.62
N ILE A 354 -0.98 -16.24 -6.92
CA ILE A 354 -2.33 -16.04 -7.44
C ILE A 354 -3.00 -14.84 -6.76
N VAL A 355 -4.06 -14.31 -7.36
CA VAL A 355 -4.85 -13.21 -6.79
C VAL A 355 -5.24 -13.51 -5.35
N GLY A 356 -5.13 -12.52 -4.47
CA GLY A 356 -5.41 -12.63 -3.05
C GLY A 356 -4.25 -13.17 -2.21
N SER A 357 -3.13 -13.60 -2.81
CA SER A 357 -1.95 -14.03 -2.06
C SER A 357 -1.21 -12.85 -1.42
N PHE A 358 -0.80 -13.01 -0.16
CA PHE A 358 0.05 -12.02 0.50
C PHE A 358 1.51 -12.25 0.14
N LEU A 359 2.11 -11.32 -0.60
CA LEU A 359 3.50 -11.39 -1.05
C LEU A 359 4.40 -10.64 -0.06
N MET A 360 5.59 -11.18 0.19
CA MET A 360 6.61 -10.59 1.07
C MET A 360 7.86 -10.28 0.26
N HIS A 361 8.39 -9.08 0.44
CA HIS A 361 9.66 -8.71 -0.19
C HIS A 361 10.85 -9.54 0.36
N GLY A 362 11.71 -10.00 -0.55
CA GLY A 362 12.94 -10.75 -0.26
C GLY A 362 12.72 -11.98 0.63
N SER A 363 13.63 -12.22 1.58
CA SER A 363 13.54 -13.31 2.56
C SER A 363 12.45 -13.12 3.63
N GLY A 364 11.73 -11.99 3.62
CA GLY A 364 10.82 -11.58 4.68
C GLY A 364 11.51 -11.26 6.02
N LEU A 365 12.83 -11.02 6.03
CA LEU A 365 13.66 -10.84 7.25
C LEU A 365 14.04 -9.39 7.59
N SER A 366 13.54 -8.38 6.90
CA SER A 366 13.82 -6.97 7.24
C SER A 366 12.50 -6.20 7.36
N PRO A 367 12.46 -4.90 7.73
CA PRO A 367 11.22 -4.11 7.72
C PRO A 367 10.71 -3.86 6.29
N GLY A 368 10.88 -4.84 5.39
CA GLY A 368 10.54 -4.80 3.99
C GLY A 368 9.04 -4.72 3.78
N HIS A 369 8.63 -4.78 2.53
CA HIS A 369 7.26 -4.47 2.15
C HIS A 369 6.38 -5.71 2.10
N THR A 370 5.09 -5.54 2.36
CA THR A 370 4.07 -6.56 2.07
C THR A 370 3.08 -6.07 1.03
N TYR A 371 2.67 -7.00 0.20
CA TYR A 371 1.75 -6.78 -0.90
C TYR A 371 0.63 -7.79 -0.85
N ILE A 372 -0.46 -7.50 -1.55
CA ILE A 372 -1.41 -8.52 -1.94
C ILE A 372 -1.46 -8.58 -3.47
N SER A 373 -1.38 -9.79 -4.01
CA SER A 373 -1.48 -10.01 -5.44
C SER A 373 -2.89 -9.70 -5.94
N ALA A 374 -2.96 -8.90 -7.00
CA ALA A 374 -4.18 -8.57 -7.74
C ALA A 374 -4.25 -9.28 -9.10
N GLY A 375 -3.13 -9.75 -9.65
CA GLY A 375 -3.04 -10.49 -10.91
C GLY A 375 -2.78 -11.98 -10.74
N ASP A 376 -3.26 -12.80 -11.68
CA ASP A 376 -3.10 -14.28 -11.65
C ASP A 376 -1.63 -14.76 -11.74
N ASP A 377 -0.73 -13.86 -12.14
CA ASP A 377 0.71 -14.05 -12.24
C ASP A 377 1.49 -13.38 -11.11
N GLY A 378 0.81 -12.74 -10.15
CA GLY A 378 1.45 -11.99 -9.07
C GLY A 378 1.99 -10.62 -9.46
N MET A 379 1.87 -10.20 -10.72
CA MET A 379 2.59 -9.02 -11.24
C MET A 379 1.81 -7.72 -11.10
N VAL A 380 0.50 -7.79 -10.84
CA VAL A 380 -0.27 -6.66 -10.31
C VAL A 380 -0.38 -6.83 -8.81
N ILE A 381 -0.02 -5.80 -8.05
CA ILE A 381 0.08 -5.87 -6.58
C ILE A 381 -0.61 -4.66 -5.95
N VAL A 382 -1.31 -4.85 -4.84
CA VAL A 382 -1.87 -3.75 -4.04
C VAL A 382 -1.01 -3.53 -2.81
N ASP A 383 -0.74 -2.27 -2.49
CA ASP A 383 0.16 -1.84 -1.44
C ASP A 383 -0.32 -0.56 -0.73
N ASN A 384 0.42 -0.09 0.27
CA ASN A 384 0.08 1.12 1.01
C ASN A 384 0.23 2.43 0.20
N GLY A 385 0.95 2.42 -0.92
CA GLY A 385 1.10 3.60 -1.76
C GLY A 385 0.08 3.68 -2.90
N ALA A 386 -0.71 2.62 -3.15
CA ALA A 386 -1.83 2.66 -4.10
C ALA A 386 -2.90 1.62 -3.73
N PRO A 387 -4.14 2.05 -3.34
CA PRO A 387 -5.24 1.11 -3.05
C PRO A 387 -5.72 0.37 -4.31
N GLN A 388 -5.60 0.99 -5.48
CA GLN A 388 -5.81 0.32 -6.77
C GLN A 388 -4.62 -0.54 -7.18
N GLY A 389 -3.52 -0.58 -6.44
CA GLY A 389 -2.33 -1.35 -6.79
C GLY A 389 -1.56 -0.86 -8.01
N ARG A 390 -0.50 -1.61 -8.34
CA ARG A 390 0.54 -1.28 -9.31
C ARG A 390 0.82 -2.48 -10.20
N ASP A 391 1.08 -2.22 -11.48
CA ASP A 391 1.58 -3.22 -12.41
C ASP A 391 3.12 -3.18 -12.46
N LEU A 392 3.75 -4.24 -11.95
CA LEU A 392 5.20 -4.39 -11.90
C LEU A 392 5.85 -4.42 -13.28
N ARG A 393 5.12 -4.80 -14.32
CA ARG A 393 5.65 -4.94 -15.70
C ARG A 393 6.14 -3.62 -16.27
N LYS A 394 5.60 -2.49 -15.79
CA LYS A 394 6.00 -1.13 -16.18
C LYS A 394 7.05 -0.53 -15.22
N SER A 395 7.40 -1.21 -14.14
CA SER A 395 8.33 -0.66 -13.15
C SER A 395 9.78 -0.70 -13.64
N THR A 396 10.58 0.26 -13.17
CA THR A 396 12.02 0.28 -13.46
C THR A 396 12.74 -0.85 -12.72
N ALA A 397 13.92 -1.24 -13.21
CA ALA A 397 14.76 -2.23 -12.51
C ALA A 397 15.07 -1.80 -11.07
N LYS A 398 15.42 -0.52 -10.87
CA LYS A 398 15.72 0.05 -9.54
C LYS A 398 14.52 -0.05 -8.59
N SER A 399 13.32 0.30 -9.05
CA SER A 399 12.10 0.19 -8.22
C SER A 399 11.83 -1.26 -7.83
N ILE A 400 11.94 -2.19 -8.80
CA ILE A 400 11.74 -3.61 -8.56
C ILE A 400 12.76 -4.14 -7.55
N SER A 401 14.04 -3.77 -7.68
CA SER A 401 15.11 -4.27 -6.81
C SER A 401 14.98 -3.85 -5.36
N ILE A 402 14.38 -2.69 -5.10
CA ILE A 402 14.26 -2.12 -3.74
C ILE A 402 12.94 -2.56 -3.10
N GLN A 403 11.85 -2.58 -3.88
CA GLN A 403 10.50 -2.70 -3.34
C GLN A 403 9.89 -4.07 -3.65
N PHE A 404 9.99 -4.58 -4.89
CA PHE A 404 9.01 -5.57 -5.39
C PHE A 404 9.50 -7.01 -5.57
N GLN A 405 10.77 -7.32 -5.28
CA GLN A 405 11.28 -8.70 -5.35
C GLN A 405 10.58 -9.61 -4.35
N THR A 406 9.58 -10.38 -4.79
CA THR A 406 8.89 -11.33 -3.92
C THR A 406 9.79 -12.51 -3.60
N GLY A 407 10.00 -12.83 -2.32
CA GLY A 407 10.72 -14.05 -1.94
C GLY A 407 9.91 -15.09 -1.17
N VAL A 408 8.72 -14.75 -0.68
CA VAL A 408 7.71 -15.73 -0.25
C VAL A 408 6.31 -15.15 -0.46
N PHE A 409 5.32 -15.99 -0.68
CA PHE A 409 3.91 -15.60 -0.59
C PHE A 409 3.09 -16.55 0.26
N PHE A 410 2.00 -16.06 0.84
CA PHE A 410 1.13 -16.81 1.74
C PHE A 410 -0.26 -17.02 1.15
N LEU A 411 -0.80 -18.21 1.37
CA LEU A 411 -2.18 -18.58 1.06
C LEU A 411 -2.84 -19.30 2.25
N PRO A 412 -4.19 -19.22 2.38
CA PRO A 412 -4.92 -19.96 3.41
C PRO A 412 -4.72 -21.48 3.29
N PRO A 413 -4.92 -22.23 4.39
CA PRO A 413 -4.95 -23.70 4.35
C PRO A 413 -5.93 -24.21 3.28
N GLY A 414 -5.51 -25.23 2.52
CA GLY A 414 -6.32 -25.82 1.45
C GLY A 414 -6.34 -25.04 0.14
N VAL A 415 -5.71 -23.86 0.05
CA VAL A 415 -5.53 -23.14 -1.22
C VAL A 415 -4.12 -23.42 -1.75
N ILE A 416 -4.05 -24.17 -2.84
CA ILE A 416 -2.78 -24.61 -3.47
C ILE A 416 -2.55 -23.82 -4.76
N PRO A 417 -1.45 -23.06 -4.87
CA PRO A 417 -1.12 -22.35 -6.10
C PRO A 417 -0.61 -23.32 -7.18
N PRO A 418 -0.75 -22.97 -8.48
CA PRO A 418 -0.14 -23.76 -9.55
C PRO A 418 1.38 -23.63 -9.52
N LYS A 419 2.08 -24.66 -10.02
CA LYS A 419 3.49 -24.54 -10.39
C LYS A 419 3.64 -23.63 -11.61
N TRP A 420 4.83 -23.06 -11.78
CA TRP A 420 5.18 -22.24 -12.95
C TRP A 420 5.15 -23.01 -14.27
#